data_AF-A0A8I1KQV2-F1
#
_entry.id   AF-A0A8I1KQV2-F1
#
_cell.length_a   1.000
_cell.length_b   1.000
_cell.length_c   1.000
_cell.angle_alpha   90.00
_cell.angle_beta   90.00
_cell.angle_gamma   90.00
#
_symmetry.space_group_name_H-M   'P 1'
#
loop_
_entity.id
_entity.type
_entity.pdbx_description
1 polymer ?
#
loop_
_entity_poly.entity_id
_entity_poly.type
_entity_poly.pdbx_seq_one_letter_code
_entity_poly.pdbx_strand_id
1 'polypeptide(L)'
;YDLHSGKFLNFQMEPGKNNDKTFGTECLDTLRPGDLCIRDLGYFSLKDLDQMDQRGVFYVSRLKLNNRVYVKNESPEFFRDGTVKK
;
A
#
# COMPACT_ATOMS: atom_id res chain seq x y z
N TYR A 1 13.26 -8.26 2.95
CA TYR A 1 13.83 -9.34 3.77
C TYR A 1 12.70 -10.27 4.14
N ASP A 2 12.84 -11.57 3.95
CA ASP A 2 11.85 -12.55 4.40
C ASP A 2 12.18 -12.97 5.84
N LEU A 3 11.24 -12.72 6.75
CA LEU A 3 11.38 -13.03 8.16
C LEU A 3 11.33 -14.54 8.42
N HIS A 4 10.63 -15.32 7.60
CA HIS A 4 10.48 -16.76 7.83
C HIS A 4 11.74 -17.53 7.42
N SER A 5 12.30 -17.26 6.24
CA SER A 5 13.53 -17.93 5.78
C SER A 5 14.83 -17.24 6.21
N GLY A 6 14.76 -16.01 6.72
CA GLY A 6 15.92 -15.20 7.06
C GLY A 6 16.74 -14.72 5.85
N LYS A 7 16.16 -14.76 4.64
CA LYS A 7 16.86 -14.40 3.40
C LYS A 7 16.54 -12.97 2.97
N PHE A 8 17.55 -12.29 2.44
CA PHE A 8 17.34 -11.05 1.72
C PHE A 8 16.70 -11.36 0.36
N LEU A 9 15.41 -11.04 0.21
CA LEU A 9 14.69 -11.18 -1.06
C LEU A 9 15.13 -10.15 -2.09
N ASN A 10 15.39 -8.92 -1.65
CA ASN A 10 15.92 -7.84 -2.47
C ASN A 10 16.91 -7.04 -1.61
N PHE A 11 18.14 -6.91 -2.09
CA PHE A 11 19.19 -6.09 -1.49
C PHE A 11 19.86 -5.32 -2.62
N GLN A 12 19.63 -4.02 -2.66
CA GLN A 12 20.20 -3.13 -3.66
C GLN A 12 20.89 -1.98 -2.94
N MET A 13 22.08 -1.64 -3.42
CA MET A 13 22.85 -0.50 -2.94
C MET A 13 22.93 0.51 -4.08
N GLU A 14 22.32 1.67 -3.88
CA GLU A 14 22.28 2.75 -4.87
C GLU A 14 23.04 3.99 -4.37
N PRO A 15 23.39 4.96 -5.24
CA PRO A 15 24.17 6.15 -4.87
C PRO A 15 23.50 7.12 -3.88
N GLY A 16 22.42 6.73 -3.21
CA GLY A 16 21.68 7.54 -2.23
C GLY A 16 20.86 8.69 -2.84
N LYS A 17 20.60 8.68 -4.15
CA LYS A 17 19.82 9.71 -4.85
C LYS A 17 18.36 9.35 -5.06
N ASN A 18 18.01 8.07 -4.92
CA ASN A 18 16.67 7.57 -5.17
C ASN A 18 15.82 7.65 -3.91
N ASN A 19 14.56 8.03 -4.07
CA ASN A 19 13.62 8.16 -2.97
C ASN A 19 13.09 6.77 -2.58
N ASP A 20 12.97 6.52 -1.27
CA ASP A 20 12.36 5.32 -0.70
C ASP A 20 11.03 4.94 -1.36
N LYS A 21 10.19 5.93 -1.69
CA LYS A 21 8.92 5.67 -2.38
C LYS A 21 9.12 4.90 -3.69
N THR A 22 10.09 5.31 -4.52
CA THR A 22 10.37 4.67 -5.81
C THR A 22 10.88 3.25 -5.61
N PHE A 23 11.79 3.06 -4.65
CA PHE A 23 12.30 1.74 -4.28
C PHE A 23 11.18 0.81 -3.80
N GLY A 24 10.25 1.33 -3.00
CA GLY A 24 9.07 0.59 -2.56
C GLY A 24 8.20 0.12 -3.73
N THR A 25 8.04 0.94 -4.76
CA THR A 25 7.29 0.56 -5.96
C THR A 25 8.00 -0.56 -6.73
N GLU A 26 9.30 -0.47 -6.94
CA GLU A 26 10.08 -1.51 -7.64
C GLU A 26 10.04 -2.85 -6.89
N CYS A 27 10.00 -2.82 -5.56
CA CYS A 27 9.89 -4.03 -4.75
C CYS A 27 8.54 -4.76 -4.90
N LEU A 28 7.49 -4.14 -5.46
CA LEU A 28 6.19 -4.78 -5.63
C LEU A 28 6.26 -6.06 -6.49
N ASP A 29 7.17 -6.09 -7.46
CA ASP A 29 7.30 -7.23 -8.38
C ASP A 29 7.93 -8.47 -7.73
N THR A 30 8.48 -8.31 -6.53
CA THR A 30 8.99 -9.44 -5.74
C THR A 30 7.93 -10.08 -4.84
N LEU A 31 6.78 -9.40 -4.65
CA LEU A 31 5.73 -9.85 -3.75
C LEU A 31 4.88 -10.96 -4.37
N ARG A 32 4.52 -11.94 -3.54
CA ARG A 32 3.68 -13.08 -3.90
C ARG A 32 2.38 -13.07 -3.09
N PRO A 33 1.29 -13.64 -3.62
CA PRO A 33 0.05 -13.78 -2.84
C PRO A 33 0.30 -14.46 -1.49
N GLY A 34 -0.26 -13.90 -0.42
CA GLY A 34 -0.07 -14.37 0.96
C GLY A 34 1.13 -13.78 1.70
N ASP A 35 2.04 -13.05 1.03
CA ASP A 35 3.12 -12.33 1.70
C ASP A 35 2.56 -11.22 2.61
N LEU A 36 3.32 -10.86 3.66
CA LEU A 36 3.06 -9.69 4.51
C LEU A 36 4.13 -8.62 4.27
N CYS A 37 3.72 -7.46 3.75
CA CYS A 37 4.59 -6.31 3.56
C CYS A 37 4.43 -5.28 4.70
N ILE A 38 5.52 -4.89 5.35
CA ILE A 38 5.52 -3.85 6.39
C ILE A 38 6.24 -2.61 5.84
N ARG A 39 5.54 -1.48 5.80
CA ARG A 39 6.03 -0.22 5.23
C ARG A 39 5.88 0.95 6.19
N ASP A 40 6.82 1.87 6.07
CA ASP A 40 6.87 3.06 6.89
C ASP A 40 6.42 4.31 6.08
N LEU A 41 6.56 5.52 6.60
CA LEU A 41 6.09 6.73 5.91
C LEU A 41 6.87 7.06 4.62
N GLY A 42 8.15 6.68 4.53
CA GLY A 42 8.97 6.89 3.33
C GLY A 42 8.47 6.07 2.14
N TYR A 43 7.89 4.90 2.42
CA TYR A 43 7.36 3.96 1.42
C TYR A 43 5.84 4.09 1.18
N PHE A 44 5.17 5.11 1.73
CA PHE A 44 3.71 5.24 1.63
C PHE A 44 3.26 5.66 0.22
N SER A 45 2.39 4.84 -0.39
CA SER A 45 1.79 5.08 -1.70
C SER A 45 0.44 4.37 -1.80
N LEU A 46 -0.67 5.11 -1.95
CA LEU A 46 -2.01 4.50 -2.13
C LEU A 46 -2.06 3.57 -3.34
N LYS A 47 -1.37 3.93 -4.44
CA LYS A 47 -1.27 3.11 -5.65
C LYS A 47 -0.57 1.77 -5.37
N ASP A 48 0.43 1.75 -4.49
CA ASP A 48 1.15 0.54 -4.15
C ASP A 48 0.29 -0.36 -3.25
N LEU A 49 -0.46 0.24 -2.31
CA LEU A 49 -1.39 -0.50 -1.45
C LEU A 49 -2.51 -1.15 -2.27
N ASP A 50 -3.08 -0.45 -3.23
CA ASP A 50 -4.07 -0.98 -4.18
C ASP A 50 -3.51 -2.15 -5.02
N GLN A 51 -2.28 -2.03 -5.51
CA GLN A 51 -1.63 -3.13 -6.24
C GLN A 51 -1.34 -4.34 -5.35
N MET A 52 -0.96 -4.15 -4.09
CA MET A 52 -0.78 -5.25 -3.13
C MET A 52 -2.10 -5.98 -2.88
N ASP A 53 -3.18 -5.24 -2.67
CA ASP A 53 -4.52 -5.80 -2.47
C ASP A 53 -4.97 -6.64 -3.68
N GLN A 54 -4.82 -6.10 -4.90
CA GLN A 54 -5.14 -6.81 -6.15
C GLN A 54 -4.29 -8.08 -6.36
N ARG A 55 -3.06 -8.12 -5.82
CA ARG A 55 -2.16 -9.29 -5.89
C ARG A 55 -2.39 -10.28 -4.73
N GLY A 56 -3.33 -10.03 -3.83
CA GLY A 56 -3.59 -10.88 -2.66
C GLY A 56 -2.47 -10.85 -1.62
N VAL A 57 -1.76 -9.73 -1.53
CA VAL A 57 -0.68 -9.49 -0.56
C VAL A 57 -1.24 -8.77 0.66
N PHE A 58 -0.89 -9.23 1.86
CA PHE A 58 -1.21 -8.53 3.10
C PHE A 58 -0.23 -7.39 3.35
N TYR A 59 -0.69 -6.29 3.96
CA TYR A 59 0.19 -5.17 4.27
C TYR A 59 -0.15 -4.44 5.56
N VAL A 60 0.88 -3.89 6.19
CA VAL A 60 0.78 -2.91 7.28
C VAL A 60 1.61 -1.70 6.90
N SER A 61 0.99 -0.52 6.85
CA SER A 61 1.68 0.71 6.46
C SER A 61 1.32 1.88 7.37
N ARG A 62 2.28 2.77 7.62
CA ARG A 62 2.02 4.04 8.33
C ARG A 62 1.18 4.96 7.45
N LEU A 63 0.00 5.37 7.91
CA LEU A 63 -0.86 6.30 7.19
C LEU A 63 -0.29 7.73 7.23
N LYS A 64 -0.09 8.34 6.06
CA LYS A 64 0.34 9.74 5.98
C LYS A 64 -0.83 10.67 6.37
N LEU A 65 -0.56 11.65 7.24
CA LEU A 65 -1.59 12.50 7.90
C LEU A 65 -2.47 13.33 6.94
N ASN A 66 -2.04 13.55 5.70
CA ASN A 66 -2.81 14.29 4.71
C ASN A 66 -3.86 13.44 3.97
N ASN A 67 -4.03 12.17 4.35
CA ASN A 67 -5.09 11.32 3.81
C ASN A 67 -6.35 11.41 4.66
N ARG A 68 -7.50 11.23 4.01
CA ARG A 68 -8.80 11.09 4.67
C ARG A 68 -9.23 9.64 4.60
N VAL A 69 -9.69 9.11 5.72
CA VAL A 69 -10.23 7.75 5.81
C VAL A 69 -11.74 7.86 5.88
N TYR A 70 -12.42 7.08 5.05
CA TYR A 70 -13.86 7.00 5.02
C TYR A 70 -14.29 5.56 5.26
N VAL A 71 -15.42 5.37 5.94
CA VAL A 71 -16.10 4.08 6.01
C VAL A 71 -17.13 4.07 4.90
N LYS A 72 -17.16 3.00 4.10
CA LYS A 72 -18.15 2.84 3.03
C LYS A 72 -19.54 2.73 3.66
N ASN A 73 -20.46 3.60 3.25
CA ASN A 73 -21.86 3.44 3.60
C ASN A 73 -22.50 2.38 2.68
N GLU A 74 -22.91 1.25 3.24
CA GLU A 74 -23.55 0.16 2.50
C GLU A 74 -25.00 0.50 2.09
N SER A 75 -25.63 1.47 2.77
CA SER A 75 -26.99 1.93 2.52
C SER A 75 -27.03 3.46 2.38
N PRO A 76 -26.54 4.02 1.26
CA PRO A 76 -26.59 5.46 1.02
C PRO A 76 -28.03 5.94 0.89
N GLU A 77 -28.35 7.05 1.55
CA GLU A 77 -29.56 7.80 1.25
C GLU A 77 -29.36 8.63 -0.01
N PHE A 78 -30.43 8.84 -0.78
CA PHE A 78 -30.39 9.63 -2.00
C PHE A 78 -31.33 10.84 -1.90
N PHE A 79 -30.96 11.94 -2.53
CA PHE A 79 -31.86 13.05 -2.81
C PHE A 79 -32.84 12.68 -3.93
N ARG A 80 -33.90 13.47 -4.12
CA ARG A 80 -34.91 13.23 -5.17
C ARG A 80 -34.34 13.29 -6.59
N ASP A 81 -33.20 13.95 -6.76
CA ASP A 81 -32.45 14.04 -8.02
C ASP A 81 -31.49 12.85 -8.25
N GLY A 82 -31.45 11.89 -7.32
CA GLY A 82 -30.59 10.70 -7.40
C GLY A 82 -29.16 10.91 -6.90
N THR A 83 -28.81 12.08 -6.36
CA THR A 83 -27.48 12.30 -5.76
C THR A 83 -27.39 11.67 -4.36
N VAL A 84 -26.23 11.10 -3.99
CA VAL A 84 -26.01 10.48 -2.67
C VAL A 84 -25.91 11.57 -1.60
N LYS A 85 -26.66 11.40 -0.50
CA LYS A 85 -26.48 12.20 0.71
C LYS A 85 -25.19 11.77 1.40
N LYS A 86 -24.31 12.74 1.64
CA LYS A 86 -23.02 12.54 2.33
C LYS A 86 -23.19 12.48 3.83
#